data_AF-D5K8B8-F1
#
_entry.id   AF-D5K8B8-F1
#
_cell.length_a   1.000
_cell.length_b   1.000
_cell.length_c   1.000
_cell.angle_alpha   90.00
_cell.angle_beta   90.00
_cell.angle_gamma   90.00
#
_symmetry.space_group_name_H-M   'P 1'
#
loop_
_entity.id
_entity.type
_entity.pdbx_description
1 polymer ?
#
loop_
_entity_poly.entity_id
_entity_poly.type
_entity_poly.pdbx_seq_one_letter_code
_entity_poly.pdbx_strand_id
1 'polypeptide(L)'
;DGHVDNFCCYARPGEVLLAWTDDQDDPNYLRCQAALRVLEESRDAKGRKLVVHKMPIPGPLYATQEECDGVDIVEGSQPRDPSIRLAGSYVNFLIVNGGIIAPSFDDPKDAEARAILQRVFPEHEVVMVPGREILLGGGNIHCITQQQPAPRKA
;
A
#
# COMPACT_ATOMS: atom_id res chain seq x y z
N ASP A 1 -6.83 2.20 13.24
CA ASP A 1 -5.48 2.15 13.83
C ASP A 1 -4.33 2.39 12.85
N GLY A 2 -4.57 2.36 11.53
CA GLY A 2 -3.65 2.97 10.54
C GLY A 2 -2.30 2.27 10.43
N HIS A 3 -2.30 0.98 10.11
CA HIS A 3 -1.06 0.22 9.96
C HIS A 3 -0.12 0.86 8.92
N VAL A 4 1.17 0.88 9.27
CA VAL A 4 2.20 1.54 8.46
C VAL A 4 2.37 0.88 7.09
N ASP A 5 2.14 -0.43 6.98
CA ASP A 5 2.27 -1.19 5.72
C ASP A 5 1.26 -0.79 4.64
N ASN A 6 0.20 -0.08 5.00
CA ASN A 6 -0.75 0.48 4.05
C ASN A 6 -0.40 1.92 3.62
N PHE A 7 0.62 2.52 4.26
CA PHE A 7 0.94 3.94 4.12
C PHE A 7 2.39 4.23 3.74
N CYS A 8 3.37 3.52 4.31
CA CYS A 8 4.79 3.71 4.03
C CYS A 8 5.57 2.40 4.21
N CYS A 9 6.54 2.14 3.33
CA CYS A 9 7.46 1.01 3.47
C CYS A 9 8.87 1.37 3.02
N TYR A 10 9.88 0.60 3.45
CA TYR A 10 11.22 0.72 2.88
C TYR A 10 11.26 0.07 1.50
N ALA A 11 11.82 0.78 0.52
CA ALA A 11 12.18 0.20 -0.77
C ALA A 11 13.59 -0.40 -0.73
N ARG A 12 14.51 0.28 -0.04
CA ARG A 12 15.88 -0.17 0.25
C ARG A 12 16.46 0.68 1.38
N PRO A 13 17.64 0.32 1.94
CA PRO A 13 18.25 1.11 3.00
C PRO A 13 18.45 2.59 2.61
N GLY A 14 17.72 3.50 3.27
CA GLY A 14 17.74 4.94 2.99
C GLY A 14 16.68 5.43 2.00
N GLU A 15 15.82 4.56 1.49
CA GLU A 15 14.74 4.95 0.56
C GLU A 15 13.41 4.31 0.96
N VAL A 16 12.34 5.09 0.89
CA VAL A 16 10.99 4.68 1.30
C VAL A 16 9.97 4.97 0.20
N LEU A 17 8.91 4.18 0.15
CA LEU A 17 7.70 4.46 -0.62
C LEU A 17 6.64 5.02 0.34
N LEU A 18 5.99 6.12 -0.04
CA LEU A 18 4.93 6.77 0.73
C LEU A 18 3.66 6.84 -0.12
N ALA A 19 2.55 6.30 0.39
CA ALA A 19 1.22 6.48 -0.17
C ALA A 19 0.88 7.97 -0.23
N TRP A 20 0.39 8.43 -1.38
CA TRP A 20 0.38 9.85 -1.72
C TRP A 20 -0.87 10.27 -2.50
N THR A 21 -1.34 11.47 -2.20
CA THR A 21 -2.31 12.20 -3.02
C THR A 21 -1.98 13.69 -3.00
N ASP A 22 -2.11 14.34 -4.16
CA ASP A 22 -2.06 15.80 -4.30
C ASP A 22 -3.46 16.44 -4.25
N ASP A 23 -4.52 15.61 -4.22
CA ASP A 23 -5.90 16.08 -4.07
C ASP A 23 -6.14 16.58 -2.64
N GLN A 24 -6.36 17.89 -2.50
CA GLN A 24 -6.57 18.56 -1.21
C GLN A 24 -7.90 18.19 -0.54
N ASP A 25 -8.86 17.72 -1.33
CA ASP A 25 -10.17 17.30 -0.84
C ASP A 25 -10.18 15.83 -0.39
N ASP A 26 -9.12 15.07 -0.71
CA ASP A 26 -8.97 13.71 -0.20
C ASP A 26 -8.63 13.73 1.30
N PRO A 27 -9.34 12.96 2.15
CA PRO A 27 -9.08 12.92 3.59
C PRO A 27 -7.65 12.46 3.96
N ASN A 28 -6.92 11.81 3.05
CA ASN A 28 -5.53 11.42 3.26
C ASN A 28 -4.54 12.53 2.97
N TYR A 29 -4.92 13.64 2.32
CA TYR A 29 -4.00 14.72 1.94
C TYR A 29 -3.15 15.21 3.11
N LEU A 30 -3.79 15.65 4.19
CA LEU A 30 -3.09 16.17 5.37
C LEU A 30 -2.17 15.13 6.02
N ARG A 31 -2.56 13.84 5.98
CA ARG A 31 -1.74 12.73 6.48
C ARG A 31 -0.49 12.54 5.62
N CYS A 32 -0.65 12.56 4.30
CA CYS A 32 0.43 12.46 3.32
C CYS A 32 1.44 13.60 3.51
N GLN A 33 0.97 14.84 3.59
CA GLN A 33 1.83 16.02 3.80
C GLN A 33 2.61 15.94 5.13
N ALA A 34 1.93 15.56 6.21
CA ALA A 34 2.57 15.41 7.52
C ALA A 34 3.65 14.33 7.51
N ALA A 35 3.37 13.18 6.89
CA ALA A 35 4.30 12.06 6.79
C ALA A 35 5.51 12.41 5.93
N LEU A 36 5.30 13.07 4.78
CA LEU A 36 6.40 13.51 3.92
C LEU A 36 7.36 14.43 4.67
N ARG A 37 6.84 15.42 5.42
CA ARG A 37 7.67 16.32 6.21
C ARG A 37 8.54 15.56 7.20
N VAL A 38 7.95 14.63 7.95
CA VAL A 38 8.69 13.80 8.91
C VAL A 38 9.78 13.01 8.20
N LEU A 39 9.49 12.39 7.05
CA LEU A 39 10.45 11.57 6.32
C LEU A 39 11.60 12.42 5.73
N GLU A 40 11.31 13.60 5.21
CA GLU A 40 12.32 14.52 4.62
C GLU A 40 13.26 15.12 5.67
N GLU A 41 12.75 15.36 6.89
CA GLU A 41 13.53 15.86 8.03
C GLU A 41 14.29 14.74 8.77
N SER A 42 13.91 13.48 8.55
CA SER A 42 14.47 12.33 9.23
C SER A 42 15.78 11.83 8.60
N ARG A 43 16.53 11.09 9.42
CA ARG A 43 17.65 10.26 8.98
C ARG A 43 17.47 8.86 9.49
N ASP A 44 17.96 7.89 8.73
CA ASP A 44 17.99 6.51 9.21
C ASP A 44 19.08 6.28 10.27
N ALA A 45 19.12 5.06 10.82
CA ALA A 45 20.08 4.68 11.87
C ALA A 45 21.57 4.78 11.45
N LYS A 46 21.87 4.96 10.16
CA LYS A 46 23.23 5.20 9.63
C LYS A 46 23.46 6.67 9.24
N GLY A 47 22.55 7.58 9.62
CA GLY A 47 22.63 9.00 9.33
C GLY A 47 22.29 9.39 7.89
N ARG A 48 21.82 8.46 7.05
CA ARG A 48 21.43 8.77 5.67
C ARG A 48 20.13 9.56 5.68
N LYS A 49 20.04 10.59 4.84
CA LYS A 49 18.75 11.22 4.54
C LYS A 49 17.88 10.23 3.78
N LEU A 50 16.57 10.23 4.07
CA LEU A 50 15.63 9.36 3.36
C LEU A 50 15.31 9.94 1.97
N VAL A 51 15.37 9.11 0.94
CA VAL A 51 14.75 9.39 -0.36
C VAL A 51 13.31 8.90 -0.30
N VAL A 52 12.36 9.80 -0.55
CA VAL A 52 10.92 9.48 -0.51
C VAL A 52 10.38 9.34 -1.92
N HIS A 53 9.95 8.13 -2.28
CA HIS A 53 9.24 7.83 -3.51
C HIS A 53 7.74 7.92 -3.24
N LYS A 54 7.06 8.86 -3.88
CA LYS A 54 5.60 9.00 -3.75
C LYS A 54 4.91 7.93 -4.61
N MET A 55 4.01 7.18 -4.00
CA MET A 55 3.17 6.18 -4.64
C MET A 55 1.73 6.71 -4.60
N PRO A 56 1.04 6.91 -5.74
CA PRO A 56 -0.34 7.38 -5.70
C PRO A 56 -1.20 6.45 -4.85
N ILE A 57 -2.23 6.96 -4.19
CA ILE A 57 -3.36 6.13 -3.75
C ILE A 57 -4.36 5.99 -4.90
N PRO A 58 -5.06 4.84 -5.06
CA PRO A 58 -6.14 4.72 -6.02
C PRO A 58 -7.22 5.78 -5.76
N GLY A 59 -8.17 5.93 -6.68
CA GLY A 59 -9.38 6.72 -6.42
C GLY A 59 -10.11 6.25 -5.14
N PRO A 60 -11.10 7.02 -4.66
CA PRO A 60 -11.99 6.51 -3.62
C PRO A 60 -12.66 5.22 -4.09
N LEU A 61 -12.29 4.11 -3.45
CA LEU A 61 -12.88 2.81 -3.71
C LEU A 61 -13.96 2.55 -2.66
N TYR A 62 -15.13 2.10 -3.11
CA TYR A 62 -16.24 1.72 -2.26
C TYR A 62 -16.66 0.29 -2.63
N ALA A 63 -17.16 -0.43 -1.64
CA ALA A 63 -17.87 -1.68 -1.88
C ALA A 63 -19.24 -1.35 -2.51
N THR A 64 -19.70 -2.21 -3.40
CA THR A 64 -21.07 -2.22 -3.89
C THR A 64 -21.98 -2.86 -2.84
N GLN A 65 -23.29 -2.67 -2.99
CA GLN A 65 -24.26 -3.35 -2.13
C GLN A 65 -24.14 -4.88 -2.25
N GLU A 66 -23.98 -5.39 -3.48
CA GLU A 66 -23.83 -6.82 -3.76
C GLU A 66 -22.59 -7.43 -3.08
N GLU A 67 -21.46 -6.72 -3.09
CA GLU A 67 -20.24 -7.15 -2.40
C GLU A 67 -20.40 -7.19 -0.87
N CYS A 68 -21.29 -6.36 -0.31
CA CYS A 68 -21.59 -6.37 1.13
C CYS A 68 -22.64 -7.44 1.51
N ASP A 69 -23.62 -7.71 0.64
CA ASP A 69 -24.76 -8.59 0.93
C ASP A 69 -24.34 -10.04 1.23
N GLY A 70 -23.18 -10.47 0.71
CA GLY A 70 -22.63 -11.81 0.94
C GLY A 70 -21.93 -12.02 2.28
N VAL A 71 -21.91 -11.02 3.16
CA VAL A 71 -21.13 -11.07 4.42
C VAL A 71 -22.03 -11.26 5.63
N ASP A 72 -21.80 -12.36 6.36
CA ASP A 72 -22.50 -12.62 7.62
C ASP A 72 -22.17 -11.57 8.68
N ILE A 73 -23.21 -10.95 9.25
CA ILE A 73 -23.05 -10.01 10.36
C ILE A 73 -23.13 -10.80 11.68
N VAL A 74 -22.00 -10.88 12.37
CA VAL A 74 -21.88 -11.52 13.68
C VAL A 74 -21.52 -10.48 14.73
N GLU A 75 -22.01 -10.65 15.96
CA GLU A 75 -21.66 -9.77 17.07
C GLU A 75 -20.13 -9.62 17.23
N GLY A 76 -19.65 -8.38 17.31
CA GLY A 76 -18.21 -8.07 17.42
C GLY A 76 -17.45 -8.00 16.08
N SER A 77 -18.08 -8.37 14.96
CA SER A 77 -17.50 -8.17 13.62
C SER A 77 -17.59 -6.71 13.17
N GLN A 78 -16.66 -6.28 12.30
CA GLN A 78 -16.75 -4.97 11.66
C GLN A 78 -17.77 -5.04 10.51
N PRO A 79 -18.74 -4.11 10.44
CA PRO A 79 -19.74 -4.13 9.39
C PRO A 79 -19.10 -3.84 8.02
N ARG A 80 -19.67 -4.44 6.97
CA ARG A 80 -19.38 -4.09 5.57
C ARG A 80 -20.50 -3.22 5.05
N ASP A 81 -20.18 -1.97 4.72
CA ASP A 81 -21.15 -0.94 4.35
C ASP A 81 -20.64 -0.22 3.10
N PRO A 82 -21.46 -0.09 2.03
CA PRO A 82 -21.05 0.56 0.78
C PRO A 82 -20.74 2.05 0.92
N SER A 83 -21.14 2.70 2.02
CA SER A 83 -20.77 4.09 2.33
C SER A 83 -19.35 4.23 2.90
N ILE A 84 -18.74 3.13 3.34
CA ILE A 84 -17.39 3.13 3.90
C ILE A 84 -16.37 3.01 2.76
N ARG A 85 -15.47 3.99 2.70
CA ARG A 85 -14.34 3.96 1.77
C ARG A 85 -13.38 2.82 2.12
N LEU A 86 -13.05 2.01 1.13
CA LEU A 86 -12.06 0.95 1.23
C LEU A 86 -10.64 1.54 1.36
N ALA A 87 -9.81 0.89 2.15
CA ALA A 87 -8.44 1.33 2.45
C ALA A 87 -7.43 0.92 1.36
N GLY A 88 -7.74 1.20 0.09
CA GLY A 88 -6.90 0.81 -1.06
C GLY A 88 -5.56 1.54 -1.08
N SER A 89 -4.47 0.79 -1.25
CA SER A 89 -3.11 1.33 -1.33
C SER A 89 -2.20 0.41 -2.15
N TYR A 90 -1.44 0.98 -3.08
CA TYR A 90 -0.41 0.25 -3.83
C TYR A 90 0.85 -0.03 -3.01
N VAL A 91 0.99 0.57 -1.81
CA VAL A 91 2.12 0.29 -0.89
C VAL A 91 1.97 -1.07 -0.20
N ASN A 92 0.76 -1.65 -0.17
CA ASN A 92 0.49 -2.93 0.47
C ASN A 92 0.89 -4.14 -0.39
N PHE A 93 2.11 -4.11 -0.94
CA PHE A 93 2.71 -5.14 -1.79
C PHE A 93 3.67 -6.04 -1.01
N LEU A 94 4.01 -7.19 -1.59
CA LEU A 94 5.05 -8.09 -1.07
C LEU A 94 6.32 -8.01 -1.93
N ILE A 95 7.47 -7.86 -1.27
CA ILE A 95 8.78 -8.08 -1.88
C ILE A 95 9.14 -9.56 -1.76
N VAL A 96 9.44 -10.20 -2.89
CA VAL A 96 9.98 -11.55 -2.96
C VAL A 96 11.36 -11.54 -3.60
N ASN A 97 12.10 -12.65 -3.51
CA ASN A 97 13.40 -12.76 -4.17
C ASN A 97 13.21 -12.58 -5.70
N GLY A 98 13.68 -11.45 -6.23
CA GLY A 98 13.61 -11.11 -7.65
C GLY A 98 12.28 -10.54 -8.14
N GLY A 99 11.30 -10.28 -7.27
CA GLY A 99 9.98 -9.81 -7.69
C GLY A 99 9.24 -8.94 -6.69
N ILE A 100 8.25 -8.20 -7.20
CA ILE A 100 7.27 -7.43 -6.44
C ILE A 100 5.88 -7.95 -6.80
N ILE A 101 5.12 -8.41 -5.82
CA ILE A 101 3.71 -8.80 -6.00
C ILE A 101 2.86 -7.66 -5.45
N ALA A 102 2.27 -6.85 -6.34
CA ALA A 102 1.57 -5.62 -5.98
C ALA A 102 0.08 -5.70 -6.35
N PRO A 103 -0.80 -5.02 -5.60
CA PRO A 103 -2.23 -5.05 -5.89
C PRO A 103 -2.57 -4.17 -7.10
N SER A 104 -3.54 -4.61 -7.89
CA SER A 104 -4.29 -3.77 -8.84
C SER A 104 -5.76 -3.68 -8.42
N PHE A 105 -6.42 -2.58 -8.76
CA PHE A 105 -7.77 -2.27 -8.30
C PHE A 105 -8.78 -2.01 -9.42
N ASP A 106 -8.39 -2.24 -10.68
CA ASP A 106 -9.11 -1.78 -11.87
C ASP A 106 -9.27 -0.25 -11.85
N ASP A 107 -8.26 0.42 -11.30
CA ASP A 107 -8.20 1.87 -11.11
C ASP A 107 -7.27 2.49 -12.16
N PRO A 108 -7.56 3.70 -12.68
CA PRO A 108 -6.71 4.35 -13.68
C PRO A 108 -5.24 4.51 -13.26
N LYS A 109 -4.93 4.50 -11.97
CA LYS A 109 -3.58 4.64 -11.44
C LYS A 109 -2.83 3.31 -11.32
N ASP A 110 -3.44 2.16 -11.63
CA ASP A 110 -2.78 0.85 -11.62
C ASP A 110 -1.51 0.86 -12.50
N ALA A 111 -1.60 1.47 -13.70
CA ALA A 111 -0.48 1.57 -14.63
C ALA A 111 0.64 2.47 -14.10
N GLU A 112 0.28 3.59 -13.46
CA GLU A 112 1.23 4.50 -12.83
C GLU A 112 1.94 3.82 -11.66
N ALA A 113 1.19 3.16 -10.77
CA ALA A 113 1.73 2.42 -9.64
C ALA A 113 2.72 1.35 -10.08
N ARG A 114 2.37 0.56 -11.11
CA ARG A 114 3.28 -0.42 -11.72
C ARG A 114 4.56 0.23 -12.23
N ALA A 115 4.46 1.35 -12.95
CA ALA A 115 5.62 2.05 -13.50
C ALA A 115 6.54 2.60 -12.41
N ILE A 116 5.97 3.12 -11.32
CA ILE A 116 6.72 3.59 -10.15
C ILE A 116 7.43 2.42 -9.48
N LEU A 117 6.73 1.32 -9.20
CA LEU A 117 7.33 0.12 -8.61
C LEU A 117 8.48 -0.41 -9.49
N GLN A 118 8.30 -0.45 -10.81
CA GLN A 118 9.35 -0.94 -11.71
C GLN A 118 10.58 -0.04 -11.72
N ARG A 119 10.38 1.30 -11.68
CA ARG A 119 11.48 2.27 -11.58
C ARG A 119 12.18 2.18 -10.23
N VAL A 120 11.41 2.02 -9.15
CA VAL A 120 11.95 1.92 -7.80
C VAL A 120 12.69 0.60 -7.64
N PHE A 121 12.21 -0.52 -8.15
CA PHE A 121 12.83 -1.85 -8.07
C PHE A 121 13.29 -2.35 -9.45
N PRO A 122 14.33 -1.74 -10.06
CA PRO A 122 14.71 -2.03 -11.45
C PRO A 122 15.18 -3.47 -11.69
N GLU A 123 15.64 -4.17 -10.64
CA GLU A 123 16.12 -5.55 -10.71
C GLU A 123 15.01 -6.58 -10.40
N HIS A 124 13.80 -6.12 -10.07
CA HIS A 124 12.67 -7.01 -9.74
C HIS A 124 11.65 -7.00 -10.88
N GLU A 125 11.04 -8.16 -11.12
CA GLU A 125 9.82 -8.25 -11.93
C GLU A 125 8.63 -7.73 -11.11
N VAL A 126 7.88 -6.76 -11.66
CA VAL A 126 6.66 -6.27 -11.02
C VAL A 126 5.44 -6.99 -11.59
N VAL A 127 4.79 -7.79 -10.73
CA VAL A 127 3.55 -8.52 -11.03
C VAL A 127 2.39 -7.85 -10.31
N MET A 128 1.47 -7.28 -11.08
CA MET A 128 0.22 -6.71 -10.58
C MET A 128 -0.83 -7.83 -10.47
N VAL A 129 -1.50 -7.94 -9.33
CA VAL A 129 -2.51 -8.97 -9.05
C VAL A 129 -3.81 -8.30 -8.61
N PRO A 130 -4.99 -8.71 -9.11
CA PRO A 130 -6.28 -8.17 -8.66
C PRO A 130 -6.43 -8.27 -7.14
N GLY A 131 -6.43 -7.11 -6.47
CA GLY A 131 -6.43 -7.00 -5.02
C GLY A 131 -7.78 -6.64 -4.41
N ARG A 132 -8.82 -6.40 -5.24
CA ARG A 132 -10.13 -5.92 -4.80
C ARG A 132 -10.79 -6.85 -3.78
N GLU A 133 -10.80 -8.15 -4.04
CA GLU A 133 -11.43 -9.14 -3.16
C GLU A 133 -10.79 -9.19 -1.76
N ILE A 134 -9.47 -9.03 -1.67
CA ILE A 134 -8.76 -8.96 -0.38
C ILE A 134 -9.06 -7.63 0.31
N LEU A 135 -9.15 -6.55 -0.48
CA LEU A 135 -9.45 -5.21 0.01
C LEU A 135 -10.84 -5.09 0.64
N LEU A 136 -11.84 -5.78 0.11
CA LEU A 136 -13.17 -5.89 0.72
C LEU A 136 -13.08 -6.46 2.15
N GLY A 137 -12.10 -7.33 2.42
CA GLY A 137 -11.75 -7.85 3.74
C GLY A 137 -11.01 -6.87 4.65
N GLY A 138 -10.48 -5.76 4.12
CA GLY A 138 -9.82 -4.69 4.89
C GLY A 138 -8.30 -4.66 4.84
N GLY A 139 -7.66 -5.43 3.94
CA GLY A 139 -6.20 -5.43 3.77
C GLY A 139 -5.80 -5.72 2.32
N ASN A 140 -4.53 -6.03 2.07
CA ASN A 140 -4.10 -6.49 0.75
C ASN A 140 -2.97 -7.53 0.85
N ILE A 141 -2.24 -7.74 -0.26
CA ILE A 141 -1.20 -8.77 -0.42
C ILE A 141 -0.21 -8.79 0.75
N HIS A 142 0.28 -7.62 1.21
CA HIS A 142 1.19 -7.57 2.36
C HIS A 142 0.52 -8.08 3.65
N CYS A 143 -0.74 -7.74 3.89
CA CYS A 143 -1.47 -8.13 5.10
C CYS A 143 -1.71 -9.65 5.22
N ILE A 144 -1.70 -10.38 4.11
CA ILE A 144 -1.97 -11.83 4.08
C ILE A 144 -0.71 -12.69 3.90
N THR A 145 0.48 -12.07 3.99
CA THR A 145 1.75 -12.76 3.77
C THR A 145 2.73 -12.51 4.91
N GLN A 146 3.64 -13.47 5.14
CA GLN A 146 4.72 -13.36 6.11
C GLN A 146 5.95 -14.05 5.54
N GLN A 147 6.99 -13.27 5.23
CA GLN A 147 8.23 -13.80 4.68
C GLN A 147 9.07 -14.52 5.74
N GLN A 148 9.71 -15.61 5.32
CA GLN A 148 10.75 -16.29 6.09
C GLN A 148 12.11 -16.03 5.42
N PRO A 149 12.99 -15.20 6.01
CA PRO A 149 14.31 -14.96 5.45
C PRO A 149 15.13 -16.26 5.36
N ALA A 150 15.85 -16.42 4.25
CA ALA A 150 16.80 -17.52 4.13
C ALA A 150 17.89 -17.39 5.22
N PRO A 151 18.44 -18.51 5.71
CA PRO A 151 19.54 -18.46 6.66
C PRO A 151 20.70 -17.67 6.07
N ARG A 152 21.32 -16.83 6.89
CA ARG A 152 22.53 -16.09 6.49
C ARG A 152 23.63 -17.12 6.21
N LYS A 153 24.08 -17.20 4.96
CA LYS A 153 25.27 -17.98 4.61
C LYS A 153 26.49 -17.30 5.24
N ALA A 154 27.28 -18.07 5.98
CA ALA A 154 28.53 -17.63 6.62
C ALA A 154 29.60 -17.31 5.58
#